data_AF-A0A2W6R928-F1
#
_entry.id   AF-A0A2W6R928-F1
#
_cell.length_a   1.000
_cell.length_b   1.000
_cell.length_c   1.000
_cell.angle_alpha   90.00
_cell.angle_beta   90.00
_cell.angle_gamma   90.00
#
_symmetry.space_group_name_H-M   'P 1'
#
loop_
_entity.id
_entity.type
_entity.pdbx_description
1 polymer ?
#
loop_
_entity_poly.entity_id
_entity_poly.type
_entity_poly.pdbx_seq_one_letter_code
_entity_poly.pdbx_strand_id
1 'polypeptide(L)'
;MDSNFVSADRLMRALSNGEFEPYLQPVVSASDLTVSGAELLVRWHMPAGEIIPPAYFINRVESAGLLLPLTGKILNRAVAGLSEVKAMLPRDFRLAVNVAPALLAECEFTQMCLALAGHDSIHLVLEMTEQQPFNMDRQAERMLSRLSDTGVVFALDDFGTGCSVLSYLKYFPVSYIKMDKSFTQDILIESC
;
A
#
# COMPACT_ATOMS: atom_id res chain seq x y z
N MET A 1 -7.42 -9.54 22.24
CA MET A 1 -8.61 -9.29 21.39
C MET A 1 -9.17 -10.63 20.97
N ASP A 2 -10.47 -10.87 21.18
CA ASP A 2 -11.10 -12.15 20.88
C ASP A 2 -11.06 -12.48 19.38
N SER A 3 -10.63 -13.69 19.05
CA SER A 3 -10.57 -14.25 17.68
C SER A 3 -11.93 -14.16 16.92
N ASN A 4 -13.05 -14.11 17.65
CA ASN A 4 -14.39 -13.98 17.09
C ASN A 4 -14.77 -12.55 16.64
N PHE A 5 -13.99 -11.52 16.98
CA PHE A 5 -14.32 -10.13 16.66
C PHE A 5 -14.17 -9.82 15.16
N VAL A 6 -13.22 -10.48 14.49
CA VAL A 6 -12.95 -10.29 13.06
C VAL A 6 -13.53 -11.47 12.27
N SER A 7 -14.86 -11.56 12.20
CA SER A 7 -15.51 -12.53 11.31
C SER A 7 -15.63 -11.99 9.87
N ALA A 8 -15.73 -12.88 8.88
CA ALA A 8 -15.91 -12.48 7.48
C ALA A 8 -17.19 -11.64 7.31
N ASP A 9 -18.30 -12.03 7.94
CA ASP A 9 -19.55 -11.27 7.93
C ASP A 9 -19.41 -9.88 8.57
N ARG A 10 -18.63 -9.77 9.65
CA ARG A 10 -18.37 -8.47 10.27
C ARG A 10 -17.57 -7.56 9.35
N LEU A 11 -16.54 -8.10 8.69
CA LEU A 11 -15.73 -7.35 7.73
C LEU A 11 -16.55 -6.90 6.51
N MET A 12 -17.40 -7.76 5.96
CA MET A 12 -18.31 -7.40 4.87
C MET A 12 -19.26 -6.27 5.29
N ARG A 13 -19.87 -6.37 6.48
CA ARG A 13 -20.73 -5.30 7.02
C ARG A 13 -19.96 -4.00 7.23
N ALA A 14 -18.76 -4.06 7.81
CA ALA A 14 -17.91 -2.90 8.03
C ALA A 14 -17.56 -2.21 6.70
N LEU A 15 -17.26 -2.99 5.66
CA LEU A 15 -17.00 -2.48 4.33
C LEU A 15 -18.22 -1.75 3.76
N SER A 16 -19.41 -2.35 3.85
CA SER A 16 -20.67 -1.73 3.40
C SER A 16 -21.00 -0.45 4.17
N ASN A 17 -20.77 -0.45 5.48
CA ASN A 17 -21.03 0.69 6.37
C ASN A 17 -20.01 1.83 6.24
N GLY A 18 -18.93 1.65 5.47
CA GLY A 18 -17.90 2.68 5.30
C GLY A 18 -16.98 2.84 6.51
N GLU A 19 -16.89 1.82 7.36
CA GLU A 19 -16.07 1.82 8.58
C GLU A 19 -14.56 1.73 8.30
N PHE A 20 -14.16 1.39 7.08
CA PHE A 20 -12.76 1.46 6.67
C PHE A 20 -12.47 2.81 6.02
N GLU A 21 -11.49 3.52 6.57
CA GLU A 21 -11.12 4.87 6.17
C GLU A 21 -9.66 4.96 5.71
N PRO A 22 -9.37 5.77 4.68
CA PRO A 22 -8.01 6.05 4.24
C PRO A 22 -7.32 7.04 5.19
N TYR A 23 -6.12 6.71 5.61
CA TYR A 23 -5.19 7.59 6.31
C TYR A 23 -3.99 7.82 5.41
N LEU A 24 -3.46 9.05 5.41
CA LEU A 24 -2.27 9.42 4.66
C LEU A 24 -1.14 9.74 5.64
N GLN A 25 -0.10 8.90 5.65
CA GLN A 25 1.11 9.18 6.41
C GLN A 25 2.09 9.95 5.52
N PRO A 26 2.46 11.21 5.85
CA PRO A 26 3.33 12.01 5.00
C PRO A 26 4.71 11.39 4.82
N VAL A 27 5.23 11.46 3.60
CA VAL A 27 6.62 11.15 3.25
C VAL A 27 7.34 12.46 2.97
N VAL A 28 8.39 12.74 3.75
CA VAL A 28 9.13 14.00 3.67
C VAL A 28 10.48 13.82 2.99
N SER A 29 10.86 14.81 2.18
CA SER A 29 12.18 14.89 1.58
C SER A 29 13.23 15.19 2.66
N ALA A 30 14.28 14.38 2.75
CA ALA A 30 15.34 14.59 3.75
C ALA A 30 16.16 15.87 3.49
N SER A 31 16.21 16.36 2.24
CA SER A 31 17.04 17.52 1.89
C SER A 31 16.44 18.86 2.30
N ASP A 32 15.11 18.97 2.31
CA ASP A 32 14.40 20.24 2.53
C ASP A 32 13.17 20.13 3.44
N LEU A 33 12.89 18.95 3.98
CA LEU A 33 11.76 18.63 4.87
C LEU A 33 10.38 18.91 4.27
N THR A 34 10.30 19.07 2.95
CA THR A 34 9.02 19.25 2.26
C THR A 34 8.30 17.92 2.10
N VAL A 35 6.96 17.95 2.13
CA VAL A 35 6.16 16.76 1.84
C VAL A 35 6.32 16.42 0.36
N SER A 36 6.75 15.19 0.08
CA SER A 36 6.99 14.66 -1.28
C SER A 36 5.93 13.63 -1.69
N GLY A 37 5.15 13.14 -0.74
CA GLY A 37 4.16 12.09 -0.96
C GLY A 37 3.47 11.70 0.34
N ALA A 38 2.71 10.62 0.28
CA ALA A 38 2.16 9.96 1.44
C ALA A 38 2.00 8.46 1.22
N GLU A 39 2.11 7.69 2.30
CA GLU A 39 1.71 6.30 2.34
C GLU A 39 0.23 6.19 2.71
N LEU A 40 -0.53 5.46 1.89
CA LEU A 40 -1.93 5.17 2.09
C LEU A 40 -2.08 3.99 3.05
N LEU A 41 -2.70 4.27 4.19
CA LEU A 41 -2.94 3.31 5.25
C LEU A 41 -4.43 3.16 5.49
N VAL A 42 -4.92 1.92 5.57
CA VAL A 42 -6.29 1.66 6.00
C VAL A 42 -6.39 1.69 7.53
N ARG A 43 -7.48 2.25 8.04
CA ARG A 43 -7.89 2.16 9.45
C ARG A 43 -9.34 1.71 9.54
N TRP A 44 -9.63 0.86 10.51
CA TRP A 44 -11.01 0.42 10.77
C TRP A 44 -11.57 1.21 11.96
N HIS A 45 -12.51 2.10 11.66
CA HIS A 45 -13.26 2.88 12.63
C HIS A 45 -14.46 2.10 13.14
N MET A 46 -14.41 1.70 14.41
CA MET A 46 -15.50 1.02 15.06
C MET A 46 -16.58 2.03 15.51
N PRO A 47 -17.87 1.64 15.52
CA PRO A 47 -18.94 2.50 16.00
C PRO A 47 -18.76 3.04 17.44
N ALA A 48 -18.01 2.32 18.27
CA ALA A 48 -17.68 2.72 19.63
C ALA A 48 -16.57 3.80 19.72
N GLY A 49 -16.04 4.26 18.59
CA GLY A 49 -14.98 5.28 18.51
C GLY A 49 -13.55 4.73 18.48
N GLU A 50 -13.37 3.42 18.60
CA GLU A 50 -12.07 2.77 18.51
C GLU A 50 -11.54 2.75 17.06
N ILE A 51 -10.24 2.98 16.90
CA ILE A 51 -9.55 2.89 15.61
C ILE A 51 -8.62 1.68 15.64
N ILE A 52 -8.92 0.69 14.81
CA ILE A 52 -8.17 -0.56 14.75
C ILE A 52 -7.19 -0.50 13.58
N PRO A 53 -5.88 -0.78 13.81
CA PRO A 53 -4.89 -0.80 12.74
C PRO A 53 -4.92 -2.12 11.93
N PRO A 54 -4.38 -2.11 10.70
CA PRO A 54 -4.52 -3.21 9.74
C PRO A 54 -3.97 -4.55 10.25
N ALA A 55 -2.91 -4.53 11.06
CA ALA A 55 -2.32 -5.73 11.66
C ALA A 55 -3.35 -6.64 12.39
N TYR A 56 -4.47 -6.10 12.87
CA TYR A 56 -5.49 -6.89 13.56
C TYR A 56 -6.54 -7.51 12.64
N PHE A 57 -6.70 -7.03 11.40
CA PHE A 57 -7.79 -7.48 10.53
C PHE A 57 -7.37 -7.86 9.11
N ILE A 58 -6.19 -7.45 8.62
CA ILE A 58 -5.81 -7.60 7.21
C ILE A 58 -5.68 -9.06 6.79
N ASN A 59 -5.09 -9.91 7.64
CA ASN A 59 -4.99 -11.37 7.39
C ASN A 59 -6.38 -12.00 7.24
N ARG A 60 -7.37 -11.48 7.96
CA ARG A 60 -8.75 -11.97 7.86
C ARG A 60 -9.45 -11.45 6.62
N VAL A 61 -9.23 -10.19 6.25
CA VAL A 61 -9.70 -9.62 4.98
C VAL A 61 -9.18 -10.46 3.80
N GLU A 62 -7.90 -10.81 3.81
CA GLU A 62 -7.27 -11.64 2.78
C GLU A 62 -7.89 -13.04 2.74
N SER A 63 -7.91 -13.77 3.87
CA SER A 63 -8.51 -15.12 3.92
C SER A 63 -10.01 -15.15 3.65
N ALA A 64 -10.72 -14.02 3.78
CA ALA A 64 -12.13 -13.89 3.43
C ALA A 64 -12.35 -13.45 1.97
N GLY A 65 -11.30 -13.22 1.17
CA GLY A 65 -11.42 -12.76 -0.22
C GLY A 65 -11.90 -11.31 -0.36
N LEU A 66 -11.74 -10.49 0.69
CA LEU A 66 -12.22 -9.10 0.74
C LEU A 66 -11.12 -8.08 0.44
N LEU A 67 -9.92 -8.53 0.07
CA LEU A 67 -8.77 -7.64 -0.12
C LEU A 67 -8.96 -6.70 -1.32
N LEU A 68 -9.44 -7.21 -2.46
CA LEU A 68 -9.76 -6.40 -3.64
C LEU A 68 -10.80 -5.31 -3.36
N PRO A 69 -12.01 -5.64 -2.84
CA PRO A 69 -13.02 -4.62 -2.61
C PRO A 69 -12.64 -3.63 -1.49
N LEU A 70 -11.88 -4.05 -0.48
CA LEU A 70 -11.33 -3.13 0.52
C LEU A 70 -10.33 -2.15 -0.11
N THR A 71 -9.31 -2.68 -0.77
CA THR A 71 -8.21 -1.87 -1.34
C THR A 71 -8.75 -0.89 -2.38
N GLY A 72 -9.64 -1.35 -3.27
CA GLY A 72 -10.28 -0.49 -4.25
C GLY A 72 -11.09 0.64 -3.63
N LYS A 73 -11.87 0.36 -2.57
CA LYS A 73 -12.65 1.39 -1.88
C LYS A 73 -11.75 2.43 -1.19
N ILE A 74 -10.68 1.98 -0.55
CA ILE A 74 -9.72 2.85 0.15
C ILE A 74 -8.94 3.72 -0.84
N LEU A 75 -8.43 3.12 -1.92
CA LEU A 75 -7.70 3.83 -2.96
C LEU A 75 -8.56 4.89 -3.66
N ASN A 76 -9.77 4.54 -4.07
CA ASN A 76 -10.69 5.48 -4.72
C ASN A 76 -11.05 6.66 -3.80
N ARG A 77 -11.31 6.40 -2.50
CA ARG A 77 -11.58 7.47 -1.53
C ARG A 77 -10.37 8.38 -1.33
N ALA A 78 -9.16 7.80 -1.25
CA ALA A 78 -7.93 8.56 -1.08
C ALA A 78 -7.65 9.45 -2.30
N VAL A 79 -7.74 8.89 -3.51
CA VAL A 79 -7.55 9.65 -4.76
C VAL A 79 -8.58 10.76 -4.88
N ALA A 80 -9.86 10.49 -4.63
CA ALA A 80 -10.90 11.52 -4.68
C ALA A 80 -10.59 12.70 -3.73
N GLY A 81 -10.19 12.41 -2.49
CA GLY A 81 -9.80 13.45 -1.54
C GLY A 81 -8.54 14.22 -1.97
N LEU A 82 -7.55 13.54 -2.54
CA LEU A 82 -6.34 14.18 -3.06
C LEU A 82 -6.64 15.07 -4.29
N SER A 83 -7.59 14.67 -5.14
CA SER A 83 -8.03 15.47 -6.28
C SER A 83 -8.66 16.80 -5.83
N GLU A 84 -9.37 16.85 -4.71
CA GLU A 84 -9.95 18.08 -4.15
C GLU A 84 -8.88 19.11 -3.72
N VAL A 85 -7.72 18.62 -3.27
CA VAL A 85 -6.59 19.45 -2.81
C VAL A 85 -5.42 19.49 -3.80
N LYS A 86 -5.62 19.04 -5.04
CA LYS A 86 -4.56 18.85 -6.05
C LYS A 86 -3.68 20.08 -6.26
N ALA A 87 -4.24 21.29 -6.19
CA ALA A 87 -3.49 22.54 -6.35
C ALA A 87 -2.51 22.83 -5.20
N MET A 88 -2.69 22.18 -4.04
CA MET A 88 -1.81 22.28 -2.87
C MET A 88 -0.76 21.17 -2.83
N LEU A 89 -0.92 20.12 -3.65
CA LEU A 89 0.04 19.04 -3.72
C LEU A 89 1.26 19.44 -4.55
N PRO A 90 2.47 18.96 -4.20
CA PRO A 90 3.63 19.10 -5.07
C PRO A 90 3.36 18.43 -6.43
N ARG A 91 3.99 18.94 -7.48
CA ARG A 91 3.80 18.46 -8.87
C ARG A 91 4.03 16.95 -9.04
N ASP A 92 4.97 16.40 -8.27
CA ASP A 92 5.35 15.00 -8.30
C ASP A 92 4.96 14.26 -7.01
N PHE A 93 3.78 14.59 -6.47
CA PHE A 93 3.28 13.94 -5.25
C PHE A 93 3.13 12.43 -5.47
N ARG A 94 3.77 11.65 -4.59
CA ARG A 94 3.71 10.18 -4.64
C ARG A 94 2.66 9.66 -3.67
N LEU A 95 1.78 8.78 -4.14
CA LEU A 95 0.88 8.03 -3.28
C LEU A 95 1.34 6.57 -3.23
N ALA A 96 1.91 6.19 -2.10
CA ALA A 96 2.33 4.82 -1.82
C ALA A 96 1.16 3.96 -1.34
N VAL A 97 1.04 2.75 -1.87
CA VAL A 97 -0.04 1.80 -1.53
C VAL A 97 0.57 0.42 -1.32
N ASN A 98 0.41 -0.12 -0.12
CA ASN A 98 0.77 -1.51 0.20
C ASN A 98 -0.11 -2.48 -0.59
N VAL A 99 0.52 -3.40 -1.31
CA VAL A 99 -0.16 -4.39 -2.15
C VAL A 99 0.36 -5.80 -1.89
N ALA A 100 -0.59 -6.71 -1.63
CA ALA A 100 -0.29 -8.13 -1.62
C ALA A 100 -0.10 -8.65 -3.05
N PRO A 101 0.79 -9.62 -3.30
CA PRO A 101 0.92 -10.37 -4.55
C PRO A 101 -0.40 -10.78 -5.19
N ALA A 102 -1.35 -11.25 -4.39
CA ALA A 102 -2.64 -11.73 -4.86
C ALA A 102 -3.45 -10.61 -5.55
N LEU A 103 -3.38 -9.37 -5.08
CA LEU A 103 -4.07 -8.24 -5.72
C LEU A 103 -3.52 -7.93 -7.10
N LEU A 104 -2.20 -8.06 -7.29
CA LEU A 104 -1.61 -7.82 -8.60
C LEU A 104 -2.10 -8.85 -9.62
N ALA A 105 -2.39 -10.08 -9.21
CA ALA A 105 -2.98 -11.08 -10.09
C ALA A 105 -4.43 -10.75 -10.50
N GLU A 106 -5.12 -9.85 -9.79
CA GLU A 106 -6.49 -9.43 -10.11
C GLU A 106 -6.51 -8.41 -11.25
N CYS A 107 -7.24 -8.73 -12.32
CA CYS A 107 -7.36 -7.88 -13.50
C CYS A 107 -8.01 -6.53 -13.15
N GLU A 108 -8.99 -6.55 -12.26
CA GLU A 108 -9.71 -5.38 -11.77
C GLU A 108 -8.78 -4.41 -11.03
N PHE A 109 -7.88 -4.93 -10.20
CA PHE A 109 -6.93 -4.09 -9.46
C PHE A 109 -5.89 -3.45 -10.39
N THR A 110 -5.33 -4.23 -11.30
CA THR A 110 -4.34 -3.72 -12.26
C THR A 110 -4.94 -2.68 -13.20
N GLN A 111 -6.18 -2.88 -13.67
CA GLN A 111 -6.91 -1.87 -14.44
C GLN A 111 -7.15 -0.58 -13.65
N MET A 112 -7.48 -0.69 -12.36
CA MET A 112 -7.62 0.47 -11.48
C MET A 112 -6.31 1.25 -11.35
N CYS A 113 -5.18 0.56 -11.16
CA CYS A 113 -3.86 1.21 -11.09
C CYS A 113 -3.50 1.92 -12.40
N LEU A 114 -3.76 1.30 -13.56
CA LEU A 114 -3.53 1.89 -14.88
C LEU A 114 -4.38 3.14 -15.11
N ALA A 115 -5.64 3.13 -14.67
CA ALA A 115 -6.53 4.28 -14.80
C ALA A 115 -6.05 5.47 -13.96
N LEU A 116 -5.48 5.20 -12.78
CA LEU A 116 -4.95 6.23 -11.88
C LEU A 116 -3.62 6.82 -12.40
N ALA A 117 -2.74 5.99 -12.93
CA ALA A 117 -1.43 6.43 -13.43
C ALA A 117 -1.52 7.39 -14.63
N GLY A 118 -2.60 7.31 -15.42
CA GLY A 118 -2.76 8.08 -16.65
C GLY A 118 -3.39 9.47 -16.52
N HIS A 119 -3.92 9.86 -15.35
CA HIS A 119 -4.88 10.97 -15.28
C HIS A 119 -4.58 12.10 -14.29
N ASP A 120 -3.64 11.96 -13.36
CA ASP A 120 -3.45 12.94 -12.29
C ASP A 120 -2.00 13.25 -11.95
N SER A 121 -1.79 14.35 -11.21
CA SER A 121 -0.48 14.77 -10.67
C SER A 121 0.00 13.89 -9.51
N ILE A 122 -0.59 12.70 -9.37
CA ILE A 122 -0.34 11.74 -8.30
C ILE A 122 0.36 10.55 -8.94
N HIS A 123 1.61 10.33 -8.55
CA HIS A 123 2.39 9.19 -8.98
C HIS A 123 2.12 8.02 -8.05
N LEU A 124 1.52 6.95 -8.58
CA LEU A 124 1.22 5.76 -7.79
C LEU A 124 2.50 4.96 -7.53
N VAL A 125 2.76 4.66 -6.27
CA VAL A 125 3.83 3.76 -5.84
C VAL A 125 3.21 2.52 -5.23
N LEU A 126 3.44 1.35 -5.82
CA LEU A 126 2.96 0.07 -5.30
C LEU A 126 4.06 -0.56 -4.44
N GLU A 127 3.77 -0.74 -3.16
CA GLU A 127 4.71 -1.26 -2.16
C GLU A 127 4.42 -2.73 -1.91
N MET A 128 5.45 -3.56 -2.08
CA MET A 128 5.38 -5.00 -1.82
C MET A 128 6.34 -5.35 -0.70
N THR A 129 5.98 -6.28 0.18
CA THR A 129 6.88 -6.70 1.26
C THR A 129 7.80 -7.83 0.82
N GLU A 130 9.00 -7.87 1.39
CA GLU A 130 9.95 -8.99 1.17
C GLU A 130 9.38 -10.34 1.65
N GLN A 131 8.51 -10.31 2.66
CA GLN A 131 7.98 -11.49 3.33
C GLN A 131 6.92 -12.25 2.52
N GLN A 132 6.24 -11.58 1.59
CA GLN A 132 5.24 -12.21 0.74
C GLN A 132 5.85 -12.62 -0.61
N PRO A 133 6.10 -13.91 -0.85
CA PRO A 133 6.72 -14.36 -2.08
C PRO A 133 5.82 -14.02 -3.27
N PHE A 134 6.39 -13.32 -4.25
CA PHE A 134 5.72 -13.02 -5.51
C PHE A 134 6.24 -13.97 -6.58
N ASN A 135 5.38 -14.84 -7.12
CA ASN A 135 5.80 -15.76 -8.16
C ASN A 135 6.07 -15.01 -9.47
N MET A 136 7.34 -14.92 -9.85
CA MET A 136 7.77 -14.22 -11.06
C MET A 136 7.70 -15.15 -12.26
N ASP A 137 6.55 -15.18 -12.92
CA ASP A 137 6.37 -15.82 -14.22
C ASP A 137 6.25 -14.80 -15.36
N ARG A 138 6.20 -15.28 -16.61
CA ARG A 138 6.06 -14.40 -17.79
C ARG A 138 4.77 -13.58 -17.83
N GLN A 139 3.72 -13.98 -17.12
CA GLN A 139 2.49 -13.19 -17.04
C GLN A 139 2.67 -12.05 -16.05
N ALA A 140 3.24 -12.35 -14.88
CA ALA A 140 3.58 -11.37 -13.87
C ALA A 140 4.57 -10.32 -14.40
N GLU A 141 5.65 -10.73 -15.08
CA GLU A 141 6.61 -9.81 -15.71
C GLU A 141 5.93 -8.84 -16.70
N ARG A 142 5.06 -9.35 -17.58
CA ARG A 142 4.34 -8.52 -18.56
C ARG A 142 3.39 -7.53 -17.91
N MET A 143 2.72 -7.95 -16.83
CA MET A 143 1.83 -7.09 -16.07
C MET A 143 2.59 -5.99 -15.33
N LEU A 144 3.69 -6.33 -14.66
CA LEU A 144 4.55 -5.34 -13.99
C LEU A 144 5.13 -4.34 -14.99
N SER A 145 5.64 -4.82 -16.13
CA SER A 145 6.11 -3.95 -17.23
C SER A 145 5.02 -3.01 -17.69
N ARG A 146 3.80 -3.52 -17.93
CA ARG A 146 2.68 -2.69 -18.38
C ARG A 146 2.31 -1.61 -17.36
N LEU A 147 2.36 -1.90 -16.06
CA LEU A 147 2.14 -0.90 -15.01
C LEU A 147 3.27 0.14 -15.02
N SER A 148 4.53 -0.29 -15.08
CA SER A 148 5.68 0.61 -15.17
C SER A 148 5.65 1.52 -16.38
N ASP A 149 5.25 1.01 -17.55
CA ASP A 149 5.16 1.80 -18.79
C ASP A 149 4.12 2.92 -18.71
N THR A 150 3.17 2.83 -17.76
CA THR A 150 2.20 3.89 -17.47
C THR A 150 2.62 4.88 -16.38
N GLY A 151 3.82 4.70 -15.81
CA GLY A 151 4.33 5.55 -14.73
C GLY A 151 4.04 5.06 -13.32
N VAL A 152 3.42 3.87 -13.16
CA VAL A 152 3.34 3.23 -11.84
C VAL A 152 4.74 2.80 -11.41
N VAL A 153 5.12 3.22 -10.21
CA VAL A 153 6.42 2.88 -9.64
C VAL A 153 6.25 1.77 -8.61
N PHE A 154 7.27 0.95 -8.42
CA PHE A 154 7.26 -0.09 -7.41
C PHE A 154 8.31 0.14 -6.32
N ALA A 155 7.93 -0.20 -5.09
CA ALA A 155 8.80 -0.20 -3.92
C ALA A 155 8.83 -1.58 -3.27
N LEU A 156 9.98 -1.94 -2.71
CA LEU A 156 10.13 -3.09 -1.83
C LEU A 156 10.19 -2.59 -0.38
N ASP A 157 9.24 -3.03 0.44
CA ASP A 157 9.13 -2.73 1.86
C ASP A 157 9.66 -3.85 2.76
N ASP A 158 9.96 -3.49 4.00
CA ASP A 158 10.56 -4.34 5.03
C ASP A 158 11.89 -4.99 4.61
N PHE A 159 12.66 -4.30 3.76
CA PHE A 159 13.91 -4.83 3.23
C PHE A 159 14.91 -5.14 4.36
N GLY A 160 15.47 -6.35 4.31
CA GLY A 160 16.48 -6.81 5.29
C GLY A 160 15.91 -7.62 6.45
N THR A 161 14.60 -7.89 6.44
CA THR A 161 13.92 -8.72 7.47
C THR A 161 13.61 -10.14 6.98
N GLY A 162 13.89 -10.47 5.71
CA GLY A 162 13.58 -11.74 5.05
C GLY A 162 14.76 -12.50 4.44
N CYS A 163 14.45 -13.64 3.81
CA CYS A 163 15.42 -14.51 3.13
C CYS A 163 15.90 -13.88 1.81
N SER A 164 17.02 -13.14 1.84
CA SER A 164 17.90 -12.82 0.70
C SER A 164 17.22 -12.64 -0.67
N VAL A 165 16.36 -11.62 -0.81
CA VAL A 165 15.57 -11.33 -2.02
C VAL A 165 16.35 -10.55 -3.11
N LEU A 166 17.68 -10.47 -3.02
CA LEU A 166 18.52 -9.86 -4.09
C LEU A 166 18.28 -10.49 -5.47
N SER A 167 17.87 -11.76 -5.55
CA SER A 167 17.54 -12.43 -6.82
C SER A 167 16.30 -11.87 -7.50
N TYR A 168 15.32 -11.34 -6.76
CA TYR A 168 14.08 -10.78 -7.32
C TYR A 168 14.28 -9.38 -7.89
N LEU A 169 15.18 -8.57 -7.31
CA LEU A 169 15.51 -7.24 -7.84
C LEU A 169 16.04 -7.26 -9.28
N LYS A 170 16.54 -8.41 -9.74
CA LYS A 170 16.99 -8.57 -11.14
C LYS A 170 15.83 -8.57 -12.13
N TYR A 171 14.64 -9.01 -11.72
CA TYR A 171 13.48 -9.22 -12.61
C TYR A 171 12.32 -8.29 -12.28
N PHE A 172 12.32 -7.71 -11.07
CA PHE A 172 11.28 -6.81 -10.60
C PHE A 172 11.70 -5.35 -10.86
N PRO A 173 10.86 -4.50 -11.48
CA PRO A 173 11.17 -3.09 -11.75
C PRO A 173 11.08 -2.22 -10.48
N VAL A 174 11.79 -2.60 -9.42
CA VAL A 174 11.83 -1.86 -8.15
C VAL A 174 12.60 -0.57 -8.36
N SER A 175 11.99 0.56 -7.99
CA SER A 175 12.63 1.89 -8.02
C SER A 175 12.92 2.41 -6.61
N TYR A 176 12.26 1.88 -5.59
CA TYR A 176 12.45 2.27 -4.19
C TYR A 176 12.68 1.05 -3.31
N ILE A 177 13.58 1.19 -2.36
CA ILE A 177 13.76 0.24 -1.25
C ILE A 177 13.44 1.01 0.02
N LYS A 178 12.44 0.55 0.77
CA LYS A 178 12.11 1.07 2.10
C LYS A 178 12.81 0.21 3.14
N MET A 179 13.52 0.87 4.05
CA MET A 179 14.12 0.18 5.20
C MET A 179 13.03 -0.03 6.24
N ASP A 180 12.99 -1.21 6.85
CA ASP A 180 12.08 -1.47 7.96
C ASP A 180 12.36 -0.48 9.12
N LYS A 181 11.30 -0.11 9.83
CA LYS A 181 11.37 0.82 10.94
C LYS A 181 12.31 0.34 12.06
N SER A 182 12.49 -0.98 12.26
CA SER A 182 13.39 -1.51 13.30
C SER A 182 14.82 -0.98 13.14
N PHE A 183 15.31 -0.89 11.89
CA PHE A 183 16.63 -0.33 11.60
C PHE A 183 16.80 1.10 12.10
N THR A 184 15.74 1.92 12.09
CA THR A 184 15.78 3.31 12.57
C THR A 184 15.48 3.45 14.06
N GLN A 185 14.65 2.55 14.62
CA GLN A 185 14.33 2.56 16.05
C GLN A 185 15.57 2.24 16.89
N ASP A 186 16.42 1.33 16.41
CA ASP A 186 17.61 0.90 17.13
C ASP A 186 18.77 1.92 17.07
N ILE A 187 18.85 2.75 16.02
CA ILE A 187 19.89 3.79 15.86
C ILE A 187 19.84 4.84 16.98
N LEU A 188 18.66 5.08 17.57
CA LEU A 188 18.50 6.04 18.66
C LEU A 188 18.75 5.44 20.05
N ILE A 189 19.11 4.15 20.14
CA ILE A 189 19.32 3.42 21.41
C ILE A 189 20.81 3.10 21.64
N GLU A 190 21.74 3.89 21.08
CA GLU A 190 23.10 3.94 21.65
C GLU A 190 23.08 4.73 22.96
N SER A 191 22.78 4.01 24.05
CA SER A 191 23.04 4.48 25.41
C SER A 191 24.53 4.29 25.70
N CYS A 192 25.24 5.39 25.99
CA CYS A 192 26.52 5.33 26.71
C CYS A 192 26.34 4.72 28.10
#